data_AF-A0A0Q7ZF38-F1
#
_entry.id   AF-A0A0Q7ZF38-F1
#
_cell.length_a   1.000
_cell.length_b   1.000
_cell.length_c   1.000
_cell.angle_alpha   90.00
_cell.angle_beta   90.00
_cell.angle_gamma   90.00
#
_symmetry.space_group_name_H-M   'P 1'
#
loop_
_entity.id
_entity.type
_entity.pdbx_description
1 polymer ?
#
loop_
_entity_poly.entity_id
_entity_poly.type
_entity_poly.pdbx_seq_one_letter_code
_entity_poly.pdbx_strand_id
1 'polypeptide(L)'
;MFKVFGGEGTPVVAEFATAELGVSLGVHPLAARSWIGDALDLRHRLPALWAVTFTDAAFEVWVLRRIAVLTRGLDPEAAELIGLELAGVVGSLPAPRLLEKVESMVLLAEAQAVEEDRQDNLGKRFVAFNKSNQRGLKGLYAKLSAADAVIGEAQVQRLAELLLAQDLAAGVDRVDLDSMAVARSRALGLLIANPDSALALIAAAHAAAVDEDAGPADDEPAPADDNEPADDQPQPVDRPADQSSAPASQSGGSRWAPVTTVLHLHLSEDALQALAHAKAHGDHPAGVGRLEGHGPLSLPEALELLQLSQVVIRPVLDPWATAPVDSYAFTGNLREAVLARVPADCYPYGVNTTHAMDIDHTRAYDPAPTTQVVRRGRPVSRTPAR
;
A
#
# COMPACT_ATOMS: atom_id res chain seq x y z
N MET A 1 -43.93 -10.58 -15.68
CA MET A 1 -42.68 -11.29 -15.37
C MET A 1 -41.95 -10.53 -14.27
N PHE A 2 -41.44 -11.21 -13.25
CA PHE A 2 -40.77 -10.62 -12.10
C PHE A 2 -39.29 -11.02 -12.07
N LYS A 3 -38.41 -10.14 -11.58
CA LYS A 3 -36.96 -10.37 -11.49
C LYS A 3 -36.42 -9.95 -10.12
N VAL A 4 -35.37 -10.63 -9.68
CA VAL A 4 -34.55 -10.21 -8.53
C VAL A 4 -33.51 -9.20 -9.02
N PHE A 5 -33.33 -8.12 -8.26
CA PHE A 5 -32.41 -7.02 -8.58
C PHE A 5 -31.38 -6.77 -7.49
N GLY A 6 -31.75 -6.93 -6.22
CA GLY A 6 -30.84 -6.89 -5.08
C GLY A 6 -30.18 -8.25 -4.83
N GLY A 7 -29.49 -8.36 -3.71
CA GLY A 7 -28.91 -9.61 -3.22
C GLY A 7 -29.94 -10.55 -2.61
N GLU A 8 -29.44 -11.64 -2.03
CA GLU A 8 -30.27 -12.64 -1.36
C GLU A 8 -31.14 -12.01 -0.26
N GLY A 9 -32.38 -12.48 -0.13
CA GLY A 9 -33.36 -11.94 0.82
C GLY A 9 -34.15 -10.72 0.32
N THR A 10 -33.83 -10.17 -0.86
CA THR A 10 -34.62 -9.06 -1.45
C THR A 10 -35.85 -9.55 -2.22
N PRO A 11 -36.97 -8.79 -2.21
CA PRO A 11 -38.17 -9.17 -2.94
C PRO A 11 -38.00 -9.04 -4.45
N VAL A 12 -38.82 -9.80 -5.20
CA VAL A 12 -38.89 -9.67 -6.66
C VAL A 12 -39.61 -8.39 -7.08
N VAL A 13 -39.17 -7.78 -8.19
CA VAL A 13 -39.77 -6.56 -8.76
C VAL A 13 -40.21 -6.83 -10.20
N ALA A 14 -41.24 -6.11 -10.65
CA ALA A 14 -41.72 -6.20 -12.03
C ALA A 14 -40.59 -5.88 -13.02
N GLU A 15 -40.44 -6.69 -14.06
CA GLU A 15 -39.32 -6.58 -15.01
C GLU A 15 -39.22 -5.19 -15.67
N PHE A 16 -40.36 -4.57 -15.98
CA PHE A 16 -40.44 -3.29 -16.65
C PHE A 16 -40.33 -2.07 -15.72
N ALA A 17 -40.30 -2.27 -14.39
CA ALA A 17 -40.14 -1.19 -13.42
C ALA A 17 -38.84 -0.38 -13.66
N THR A 18 -37.79 -1.03 -14.17
CA THR A 18 -36.53 -0.35 -14.53
C THR A 18 -36.69 0.66 -15.66
N ALA A 19 -37.53 0.37 -16.66
CA ALA A 19 -37.80 1.26 -17.77
C ALA A 19 -38.70 2.43 -17.33
N GLU A 20 -39.74 2.14 -16.57
CA GLU A 20 -40.66 3.15 -16.02
C GLU A 20 -39.93 4.13 -15.09
N LEU A 21 -39.11 3.62 -14.18
CA LEU A 21 -38.29 4.44 -13.29
C LEU A 21 -37.23 5.22 -14.07
N GLY A 22 -36.59 4.59 -15.07
CA GLY A 22 -35.61 5.25 -15.93
C GLY A 22 -36.20 6.46 -16.66
N VAL A 23 -37.38 6.32 -17.25
CA VAL A 23 -38.11 7.43 -17.89
C VAL A 23 -38.48 8.51 -16.87
N SER A 24 -38.99 8.12 -15.71
CA SER A 24 -39.44 9.07 -14.67
C SER A 24 -38.30 9.92 -14.10
N LEU A 25 -37.09 9.34 -13.98
CA LEU A 25 -35.91 10.02 -13.45
C LEU A 25 -34.99 10.62 -14.53
N GLY A 26 -35.30 10.41 -15.81
CA GLY A 26 -34.45 10.87 -16.92
C GLY A 26 -33.09 10.16 -16.98
N VAL A 27 -33.03 8.89 -16.59
CA VAL A 27 -31.79 8.09 -16.56
C VAL A 27 -31.87 6.83 -17.41
N HIS A 28 -30.72 6.29 -17.79
CA HIS A 28 -30.64 5.05 -18.54
C HIS A 28 -31.27 3.88 -17.74
N PRO A 29 -32.03 2.95 -18.35
CA PRO A 29 -32.69 1.85 -17.63
C PRO A 29 -31.73 0.96 -16.81
N LEU A 30 -30.46 0.82 -17.26
CA LEU A 30 -29.44 0.11 -16.48
C LEU A 30 -29.06 0.84 -15.18
N ALA A 31 -29.06 2.17 -15.16
CA ALA A 31 -28.82 2.93 -13.93
C ALA A 31 -30.01 2.78 -12.97
N ALA A 32 -31.24 2.90 -13.48
CA ALA A 32 -32.45 2.65 -12.71
C ALA A 32 -32.47 1.23 -12.13
N ARG A 33 -32.04 0.23 -12.91
CA ARG A 33 -31.86 -1.16 -12.46
C ARG A 33 -30.91 -1.25 -11.26
N SER A 34 -29.73 -0.63 -11.34
CA SER A 34 -28.78 -0.61 -10.24
C SER A 34 -29.38 0.05 -9.00
N TRP A 35 -30.05 1.20 -9.16
CA TRP A 35 -30.62 1.95 -8.03
C TRP A 35 -31.75 1.19 -7.32
N ILE A 36 -32.59 0.47 -8.07
CA ILE A 36 -33.59 -0.43 -7.51
C ILE A 36 -32.90 -1.51 -6.66
N GLY A 37 -31.85 -2.15 -7.19
CA GLY A 37 -31.08 -3.14 -6.43
C GLY A 37 -30.49 -2.56 -5.15
N ASP A 38 -29.84 -1.39 -5.24
CA ASP A 38 -29.20 -0.73 -4.09
C ASP A 38 -30.24 -0.38 -3.01
N ALA A 39 -31.41 0.12 -3.41
CA ALA A 39 -32.48 0.47 -2.48
C ALA A 39 -33.12 -0.76 -1.83
N LEU A 40 -33.27 -1.86 -2.57
CA LEU A 40 -33.78 -3.13 -2.03
C LEU A 40 -32.81 -3.73 -1.01
N ASP A 41 -31.52 -3.73 -1.31
CA ASP A 41 -30.48 -4.16 -0.37
C ASP A 41 -30.51 -3.31 0.89
N LEU A 42 -30.55 -1.98 0.75
CA LEU A 42 -30.62 -1.10 1.91
C LEU A 42 -31.85 -1.40 2.78
N ARG A 43 -33.04 -1.49 2.18
CA ARG A 43 -34.29 -1.66 2.91
C ARG A 43 -34.43 -3.04 3.56
N HIS A 44 -34.00 -4.10 2.87
CA HIS A 44 -34.31 -5.47 3.26
C HIS A 44 -33.13 -6.21 3.87
N ARG A 45 -31.90 -5.81 3.57
CA ARG A 45 -30.67 -6.45 4.09
C ARG A 45 -29.89 -5.58 5.05
N LEU A 46 -30.03 -4.26 4.94
CA LEU A 46 -29.33 -3.29 5.80
C LEU A 46 -30.33 -2.38 6.55
N PRO A 47 -31.34 -2.94 7.26
CA PRO A 47 -32.45 -2.17 7.81
C PRO A 47 -31.99 -1.08 8.80
N ALA A 48 -30.91 -1.33 9.55
CA ALA A 48 -30.31 -0.33 10.43
C ALA A 48 -29.78 0.90 9.66
N LEU A 49 -29.11 0.70 8.53
CA LEU A 49 -28.65 1.79 7.65
C LEU A 49 -29.80 2.48 6.94
N TRP A 50 -30.83 1.73 6.53
CA TRP A 50 -32.05 2.33 5.99
C TRP A 50 -32.73 3.25 7.01
N ALA A 51 -32.75 2.87 8.28
CA ALA A 51 -33.32 3.70 9.34
C ALA A 51 -32.58 5.04 9.51
N VAL A 52 -31.25 5.07 9.31
CA VAL A 52 -30.46 6.32 9.34
C VAL A 52 -30.98 7.34 8.32
N THR A 53 -31.57 6.90 7.21
CA THR A 53 -32.10 7.82 6.19
C THR A 53 -33.29 8.67 6.63
N PHE A 54 -33.93 8.31 7.74
CA PHE A 54 -35.03 9.07 8.35
C PHE A 54 -34.58 9.93 9.53
N THR A 55 -33.27 10.02 9.79
CA THR A 55 -32.70 10.86 10.84
C THR A 55 -32.18 12.17 10.25
N ASP A 56 -31.94 13.17 11.09
CA ASP A 56 -31.32 14.45 10.69
C ASP A 56 -29.80 14.33 10.41
N ALA A 57 -29.26 13.10 10.32
CA ALA A 57 -27.85 12.86 10.04
C ALA A 57 -27.49 13.33 8.62
N ALA A 58 -26.42 14.11 8.50
CA ALA A 58 -25.88 14.49 7.20
C ALA A 58 -25.03 13.33 6.64
N PHE A 59 -25.52 12.69 5.58
CA PHE A 59 -24.76 11.69 4.82
C PHE A 59 -25.10 11.78 3.33
N GLU A 60 -24.17 11.31 2.50
CA GLU A 60 -24.36 11.30 1.06
C GLU A 60 -25.01 9.98 0.61
N VAL A 61 -26.15 10.06 -0.07
CA VAL A 61 -26.95 8.87 -0.48
C VAL A 61 -26.13 7.88 -1.32
N TRP A 62 -25.19 8.36 -2.14
CA TRP A 62 -24.34 7.48 -2.94
C TRP A 62 -23.47 6.56 -2.07
N VAL A 63 -23.12 6.97 -0.85
CA VAL A 63 -22.31 6.18 0.09
C VAL A 63 -23.10 4.98 0.58
N LEU A 64 -24.36 5.18 1.00
CA LEU A 64 -25.24 4.07 1.40
C LEU A 64 -25.45 3.10 0.24
N ARG A 65 -25.68 3.63 -0.96
CA ARG A 65 -25.79 2.79 -2.16
C ARG A 65 -24.50 2.01 -2.44
N ARG A 66 -23.34 2.62 -2.22
CA ARG A 66 -22.05 1.92 -2.36
C ARG A 66 -21.87 0.83 -1.31
N ILE A 67 -22.29 1.05 -0.06
CA ILE A 67 -22.31 0.02 0.98
C ILE A 67 -23.17 -1.16 0.55
N ALA A 68 -24.39 -0.92 0.06
CA ALA A 68 -25.27 -1.96 -0.46
C ALA A 68 -24.63 -2.78 -1.59
N VAL A 69 -23.90 -2.12 -2.49
CA VAL A 69 -23.17 -2.82 -3.56
C VAL A 69 -22.05 -3.71 -2.99
N LEU A 70 -21.29 -3.21 -2.01
CA LEU A 70 -20.18 -3.95 -1.40
C LEU A 70 -20.66 -5.17 -0.60
N THR A 71 -21.81 -5.09 0.08
CA THR A 71 -22.36 -6.19 0.88
C THR A 71 -23.29 -7.12 0.09
N ARG A 72 -23.61 -6.81 -1.18
CA ARG A 72 -24.57 -7.58 -1.98
C ARG A 72 -24.20 -9.07 -2.11
N GLY A 73 -22.92 -9.38 -2.18
CA GLY A 73 -22.42 -10.75 -2.33
C GLY A 73 -22.36 -11.58 -1.06
N LEU A 74 -22.54 -10.96 0.11
CA LEU A 74 -22.51 -11.66 1.39
C LEU A 74 -23.81 -12.42 1.66
N ASP A 75 -23.81 -13.30 2.66
CA ASP A 75 -25.04 -13.85 3.21
C ASP A 75 -25.89 -12.75 3.89
N PRO A 76 -27.20 -12.97 4.11
CA PRO A 76 -28.06 -11.98 4.74
C PRO A 76 -27.67 -11.60 6.17
N GLU A 77 -27.16 -12.53 6.97
CA GLU A 77 -26.82 -12.32 8.38
C GLU A 77 -25.55 -11.47 8.52
N ALA A 78 -24.50 -11.77 7.75
CA ALA A 78 -23.29 -10.97 7.70
C ALA A 78 -23.56 -9.54 7.21
N ALA A 79 -24.43 -9.38 6.19
CA ALA A 79 -24.83 -8.06 5.74
C ALA A 79 -25.56 -7.27 6.85
N GLU A 80 -26.46 -7.91 7.60
CA GLU A 80 -27.17 -7.27 8.71
C GLU A 80 -26.22 -6.83 9.83
N LEU A 81 -25.27 -7.69 10.23
CA LEU A 81 -24.25 -7.37 11.23
C LEU A 81 -23.41 -6.15 10.80
N ILE A 82 -22.95 -6.13 9.55
CA ILE A 82 -22.25 -4.98 8.98
C ILE A 82 -23.13 -3.71 9.01
N GLY A 83 -24.42 -3.85 8.67
CA GLY A 83 -25.38 -2.75 8.70
C GLY A 83 -25.56 -2.16 10.11
N LEU A 84 -25.63 -3.00 11.14
CA LEU A 84 -25.76 -2.59 12.54
C LEU A 84 -24.52 -1.82 13.02
N GLU A 85 -23.32 -2.33 12.72
CA GLU A 85 -22.08 -1.64 13.08
C GLU A 85 -21.96 -0.29 12.37
N LEU A 86 -22.28 -0.24 11.08
CA LEU A 86 -22.20 0.99 10.30
C LEU A 86 -23.21 2.05 10.75
N ALA A 87 -24.41 1.65 11.14
CA ALA A 87 -25.44 2.60 11.60
C ALA A 87 -24.96 3.45 12.79
N GLY A 88 -24.06 2.94 13.63
CA GLY A 88 -23.46 3.70 14.74
C GLY A 88 -22.38 4.70 14.34
N VAL A 89 -21.84 4.61 13.12
CA VAL A 89 -20.71 5.44 12.65
C VAL A 89 -20.98 6.23 11.36
N VAL A 90 -22.11 5.96 10.70
CA VAL A 90 -22.53 6.74 9.53
C VAL A 90 -22.74 8.19 9.93
N GLY A 91 -22.12 9.10 9.19
CA GLY A 91 -22.15 10.54 9.48
C GLY A 91 -21.06 11.01 10.46
N SER A 92 -20.43 10.11 11.22
CA SER A 92 -19.25 10.47 12.04
C SER A 92 -17.93 10.33 11.29
N LEU A 93 -17.92 9.51 10.22
CA LEU A 93 -16.76 9.30 9.35
C LEU A 93 -16.97 9.93 7.97
N PRO A 94 -15.91 10.51 7.38
CA PRO A 94 -15.92 10.88 5.97
C PRO A 94 -16.16 9.67 5.06
N ALA A 95 -16.83 9.89 3.93
CA ALA A 95 -17.25 8.82 3.02
C ALA A 95 -16.12 7.85 2.61
N PRO A 96 -14.90 8.28 2.23
CA PRO A 96 -13.83 7.34 1.87
C PRO A 96 -13.43 6.41 3.03
N ARG A 97 -13.38 6.94 4.26
CA ARG A 97 -13.04 6.13 5.44
C ARG A 97 -14.14 5.15 5.82
N LEU A 98 -15.40 5.57 5.67
CA LEU A 98 -16.53 4.69 5.87
C LEU A 98 -16.47 3.52 4.88
N LEU A 99 -16.15 3.78 3.61
CA LEU A 99 -16.00 2.75 2.58
C LEU A 99 -14.81 1.84 2.83
N GLU A 100 -13.64 2.36 3.23
CA GLU A 100 -12.50 1.52 3.64
C GLU A 100 -12.87 0.57 4.81
N LYS A 101 -13.62 1.07 5.79
CA LYS A 101 -14.12 0.25 6.90
C LYS A 101 -15.11 -0.83 6.41
N VAL A 102 -16.02 -0.48 5.49
CA VAL A 102 -16.94 -1.45 4.89
C VAL A 102 -16.17 -2.54 4.15
N GLU A 103 -15.18 -2.17 3.34
CA GLU A 103 -14.34 -3.13 2.62
C GLU A 103 -13.58 -4.05 3.58
N SER A 104 -13.12 -3.54 4.72
CA SER A 104 -12.48 -4.34 5.76
C SER A 104 -13.44 -5.36 6.39
N MET A 105 -14.67 -4.95 6.70
CA MET A 105 -15.67 -5.84 7.29
C MET A 105 -16.20 -6.88 6.29
N VAL A 106 -16.38 -6.49 5.03
CA VAL A 106 -16.72 -7.41 3.94
C VAL A 106 -15.62 -8.45 3.78
N LEU A 107 -14.35 -8.03 3.75
CA LEU A 107 -13.22 -8.95 3.65
C LEU A 107 -13.13 -9.89 4.86
N LEU A 108 -13.44 -9.41 6.07
CA LEU A 108 -13.47 -10.24 7.27
C LEU A 108 -14.60 -11.28 7.20
N ALA A 109 -15.81 -10.87 6.81
CA ALA A 109 -16.94 -11.77 6.63
C ALA A 109 -16.67 -12.80 5.54
N GLU A 110 -16.10 -12.38 4.40
CA GLU A 110 -15.66 -13.28 3.34
C GLU A 110 -14.57 -14.25 3.85
N ALA A 111 -13.56 -13.78 4.59
CA ALA A 111 -12.50 -14.64 5.12
C ALA A 111 -13.05 -15.70 6.10
N GLN A 112 -14.08 -15.35 6.89
CA GLN A 112 -14.78 -16.28 7.77
C GLN A 112 -15.60 -17.31 7.00
N ALA A 113 -16.23 -16.91 5.89
CA ALA A 113 -16.96 -17.81 5.00
C ALA A 113 -16.03 -18.70 4.14
N VAL A 114 -14.84 -18.19 3.79
CA VAL A 114 -13.86 -18.83 2.89
C VAL A 114 -13.06 -19.97 3.56
N GLU A 115 -13.10 -20.14 4.88
CA GLU A 115 -12.53 -21.36 5.51
C GLU A 115 -13.21 -22.65 4.98
N GLU A 116 -14.40 -22.54 4.38
CA GLU A 116 -15.10 -23.64 3.71
C GLU A 116 -14.87 -23.73 2.18
N ASP A 117 -14.39 -22.69 1.47
CA ASP A 117 -14.27 -22.66 -0.01
C ASP A 117 -12.98 -21.97 -0.52
N ARG A 118 -11.82 -22.55 -0.22
CA ARG A 118 -10.47 -21.95 -0.41
C ARG A 118 -9.96 -21.79 -1.86
N GLN A 119 -10.72 -22.06 -2.93
CA GLN A 119 -10.11 -22.12 -4.29
C GLN A 119 -10.45 -21.02 -5.30
N ASP A 120 -11.33 -20.05 -5.02
CA ASP A 120 -11.87 -19.20 -6.12
C ASP A 120 -11.31 -17.77 -6.25
N ASN A 121 -10.45 -17.28 -5.35
CA ASN A 121 -9.94 -15.90 -5.47
C ASN A 121 -8.82 -15.70 -6.52
N LEU A 122 -8.07 -16.74 -6.89
CA LEU A 122 -7.05 -16.65 -7.94
C LEU A 122 -7.65 -16.46 -9.34
N GLY A 123 -8.88 -16.94 -9.57
CA GLY A 123 -9.58 -16.84 -10.86
C GLY A 123 -9.98 -15.42 -11.26
N LYS A 124 -9.88 -14.44 -10.35
CA LYS A 124 -10.19 -13.02 -10.60
C LYS A 124 -8.97 -12.21 -11.05
N ARG A 125 -7.76 -12.79 -11.08
CA ARG A 125 -6.55 -12.09 -11.58
C ARG A 125 -6.61 -11.98 -13.10
N PHE A 126 -6.40 -10.79 -13.62
CA PHE A 126 -6.35 -10.58 -15.07
C PHE A 126 -5.55 -9.34 -15.44
N VAL A 127 -5.14 -9.29 -16.70
CA VAL A 127 -4.54 -8.12 -17.34
C VAL A 127 -5.30 -7.83 -18.61
N ALA A 128 -5.77 -6.59 -18.76
CA ALA A 128 -6.53 -6.13 -19.91
C ALA A 128 -5.91 -4.87 -20.52
N PHE A 129 -5.87 -4.83 -21.85
CA PHE A 129 -5.46 -3.65 -22.62
C PHE A 129 -6.70 -3.02 -23.23
N ASN A 130 -6.94 -1.73 -22.96
CA ASN A 130 -8.10 -1.03 -23.49
C ASN A 130 -7.91 -0.69 -24.98
N LYS A 131 -9.03 -0.45 -25.69
CA LYS A 131 -9.01 0.03 -27.08
C LYS A 131 -8.32 1.40 -27.15
N SER A 132 -7.58 1.61 -28.23
CA SER A 132 -6.74 2.78 -28.47
C SER A 132 -7.55 4.08 -28.46
N ASN A 133 -6.97 5.14 -27.87
CA ASN A 133 -7.48 6.50 -28.02
C ASN A 133 -6.77 7.18 -29.21
N GLN A 134 -7.32 8.29 -29.71
CA GLN A 134 -6.94 8.99 -30.97
C GLN A 134 -5.47 9.44 -31.12
N ARG A 135 -4.55 9.12 -30.19
CA ARG A 135 -3.14 9.55 -30.23
C ARG A 135 -2.13 8.44 -29.93
N GLY A 136 -2.49 7.17 -30.11
CA GLY A 136 -1.55 6.04 -30.02
C GLY A 136 -1.24 5.54 -28.60
N LEU A 137 -1.84 6.13 -27.57
CA LEU A 137 -1.76 5.63 -26.18
C LEU A 137 -2.82 4.54 -25.93
N LYS A 138 -2.46 3.55 -25.12
CA LYS A 138 -3.35 2.48 -24.65
C LYS A 138 -3.34 2.40 -23.12
N GLY A 139 -4.52 2.21 -22.54
CA GLY A 139 -4.64 1.93 -21.10
C GLY A 139 -4.35 0.47 -20.80
N LEU A 140 -3.63 0.23 -19.71
CA LEU A 140 -3.43 -1.08 -19.09
C LEU A 140 -4.23 -1.12 -17.79
N TYR A 141 -5.02 -2.16 -17.59
CA TYR A 141 -5.71 -2.43 -16.33
C TYR A 141 -5.35 -3.84 -15.87
N ALA A 142 -4.89 -3.98 -14.64
CA ALA A 142 -4.48 -5.26 -14.08
C ALA A 142 -5.06 -5.43 -12.68
N LYS A 143 -5.47 -6.66 -12.36
CA LYS A 143 -5.83 -7.09 -11.00
C LYS A 143 -4.81 -8.12 -10.54
N LEU A 144 -3.95 -7.71 -9.61
CA LEU A 144 -2.82 -8.49 -9.07
C LEU A 144 -3.11 -8.91 -7.62
N SER A 145 -2.25 -9.77 -7.06
CA SER A 145 -2.20 -9.92 -5.60
C SER A 145 -1.71 -8.63 -4.95
N ALA A 146 -2.02 -8.43 -3.66
CA ALA A 146 -1.48 -7.30 -2.91
C ALA A 146 0.06 -7.30 -2.89
N ALA A 147 0.67 -8.47 -2.68
CA ALA A 147 2.11 -8.66 -2.70
C ALA A 147 2.74 -8.24 -4.04
N ASP A 148 2.22 -8.75 -5.16
CA ASP A 148 2.72 -8.44 -6.50
C ASP A 148 2.50 -6.95 -6.84
N ALA A 149 1.38 -6.36 -6.42
CA ALA A 149 1.08 -4.95 -6.65
C ALA A 149 2.07 -4.03 -5.92
N VAL A 150 2.37 -4.33 -4.65
CA VAL A 150 3.31 -3.56 -3.83
C VAL A 150 4.72 -3.64 -4.40
N ILE A 151 5.20 -4.85 -4.71
CA ILE A 151 6.52 -5.06 -5.30
C ILE A 151 6.59 -4.38 -6.68
N GLY A 152 5.58 -4.58 -7.52
CA GLY A 152 5.52 -3.99 -8.85
C GLY A 152 5.52 -2.46 -8.83
N GLU A 153 4.77 -1.85 -7.92
CA GLU A 153 4.77 -0.40 -7.74
C GLU A 153 6.15 0.12 -7.31
N ALA A 154 6.78 -0.53 -6.33
CA ALA A 154 8.11 -0.15 -5.88
C ALA A 154 9.16 -0.27 -6.98
N GLN A 155 9.09 -1.31 -7.81
CA GLN A 155 10.00 -1.49 -8.95
C GLN A 155 9.79 -0.42 -10.02
N VAL A 156 8.53 -0.10 -10.35
CA VAL A 156 8.21 0.98 -11.31
C VAL A 156 8.72 2.33 -10.79
N GLN A 157 8.53 2.62 -9.50
CA GLN A 157 9.01 3.85 -8.88
C GLN A 157 10.54 3.94 -8.93
N ARG A 158 11.26 2.88 -8.52
CA ARG A 158 12.73 2.83 -8.55
C ARG A 158 13.27 3.05 -9.97
N LEU A 159 12.68 2.38 -10.96
CA LEU A 159 13.11 2.54 -12.35
C LEU A 159 12.81 3.94 -12.88
N ALA A 160 11.70 4.55 -12.49
CA ALA A 160 11.38 5.92 -12.89
C ALA A 160 12.43 6.91 -12.35
N GLU A 161 12.83 6.76 -11.08
CA GLU A 161 13.88 7.58 -10.46
C GLU A 161 15.23 7.39 -11.16
N LEU A 162 15.60 6.15 -11.48
CA LEU A 162 16.85 5.86 -12.18
C LEU A 162 16.86 6.41 -13.62
N LEU A 163 15.73 6.35 -14.33
CA LEU A 163 15.61 6.97 -15.66
C LEU A 163 15.78 8.49 -15.59
N LEU A 164 15.16 9.15 -14.61
CA LEU A 164 15.33 10.59 -14.41
C LEU A 164 16.77 10.96 -14.02
N ALA A 165 17.41 10.14 -13.19
CA ALA A 165 18.82 10.33 -12.84
C ALA A 165 19.74 10.18 -14.07
N GLN A 166 19.46 9.23 -14.96
CA GLN A 166 20.18 9.08 -16.23
C GLN A 166 19.96 10.27 -17.16
N ASP A 167 18.72 10.75 -17.30
CA ASP A 167 18.41 11.92 -18.13
C ASP A 167 19.18 13.16 -17.61
N LEU A 168 19.22 13.36 -16.29
CA LEU A 168 20.00 14.42 -15.66
C LEU A 168 21.52 14.26 -15.91
N ALA A 169 22.04 13.04 -15.77
CA ALA A 169 23.45 12.74 -16.04
C ALA A 169 23.81 12.92 -17.52
N ALA A 170 22.86 12.73 -18.43
CA ALA A 170 22.99 12.99 -19.86
C ALA A 170 22.90 14.49 -20.21
N GLY A 171 22.70 15.36 -19.22
CA GLY A 171 22.68 16.82 -19.39
C GLY A 171 21.31 17.42 -19.69
N VAL A 172 20.22 16.69 -19.42
CA VAL A 172 18.86 17.26 -19.48
C VAL A 172 18.66 18.20 -18.29
N ASP A 173 18.30 19.45 -18.57
CA ASP A 173 18.02 20.44 -17.54
C ASP A 173 16.83 20.02 -16.66
N ARG A 174 16.87 20.36 -15.37
CA ARG A 174 15.82 19.98 -14.40
C ARG A 174 14.41 20.45 -14.80
N VAL A 175 14.30 21.54 -15.55
CA VAL A 175 13.03 22.10 -16.01
C VAL A 175 12.42 21.27 -17.14
N ASP A 176 13.27 20.59 -17.91
CA ASP A 176 12.90 19.78 -19.07
C ASP A 176 12.82 18.28 -18.75
N LEU A 177 13.13 17.89 -17.51
CA LEU A 177 12.95 16.53 -17.04
C LEU A 177 11.48 16.13 -17.11
N ASP A 178 11.26 14.87 -17.48
CA ASP A 178 9.94 14.27 -17.42
C ASP A 178 9.35 14.38 -16.01
N SER A 179 8.04 14.65 -15.94
CA SER A 179 7.33 14.51 -14.67
C SER A 179 7.42 13.07 -14.16
N MET A 180 7.34 12.86 -12.85
CA MET A 180 7.36 11.52 -12.26
C MET A 180 6.29 10.59 -12.85
N ALA A 181 5.13 11.12 -13.24
CA ALA A 181 4.08 10.34 -13.90
C ALA A 181 4.52 9.80 -15.28
N VAL A 182 5.23 10.62 -16.07
CA VAL A 182 5.77 10.22 -17.38
C VAL A 182 6.94 9.25 -17.20
N ALA A 183 7.83 9.50 -16.25
CA ALA A 183 8.93 8.60 -15.91
C ALA A 183 8.43 7.22 -15.46
N ARG A 184 7.38 7.15 -14.62
CA ARG A 184 6.73 5.87 -14.24
C ARG A 184 6.12 5.15 -15.45
N SER A 185 5.53 5.87 -16.39
CA SER A 185 5.05 5.26 -17.64
C SER A 185 6.18 4.68 -18.49
N ARG A 186 7.32 5.40 -18.62
CA ARG A 186 8.53 4.91 -19.31
C ARG A 186 9.10 3.68 -18.60
N ALA A 187 9.20 3.72 -17.28
CA ALA A 187 9.68 2.62 -16.45
C ALA A 187 8.84 1.36 -16.62
N LEU A 188 7.50 1.47 -16.50
CA LEU A 188 6.60 0.34 -16.73
C LEU A 188 6.70 -0.18 -18.18
N GLY A 189 6.86 0.71 -19.15
CA GLY A 189 7.11 0.34 -20.55
C GLY A 189 8.41 -0.46 -20.71
N LEU A 190 9.50 -0.03 -20.05
CA LEU A 190 10.78 -0.73 -20.05
C LEU A 190 10.65 -2.12 -19.41
N LEU A 191 9.90 -2.24 -18.31
CA LEU A 191 9.64 -3.53 -17.65
C LEU A 191 8.90 -4.53 -18.54
N ILE A 192 7.88 -4.07 -19.25
CA ILE A 192 7.03 -4.95 -20.06
C ILE A 192 7.71 -5.27 -21.39
N ALA A 193 8.39 -4.30 -22.01
CA ALA A 193 8.96 -4.46 -23.35
C ALA A 193 10.39 -5.04 -23.32
N ASN A 194 11.23 -4.58 -22.39
CA ASN A 194 12.68 -4.85 -22.36
C ASN A 194 13.16 -5.17 -20.92
N PRO A 195 12.72 -6.30 -20.32
CA PRO A 195 13.03 -6.62 -18.93
C PRO A 195 14.54 -6.74 -18.65
N ASP A 196 15.33 -7.19 -19.63
CA ASP A 196 16.79 -7.28 -19.48
C ASP A 196 17.44 -5.90 -19.32
N SER A 197 16.96 -4.89 -20.04
CA SER A 197 17.44 -3.51 -19.92
C SER A 197 17.06 -2.90 -18.58
N ALA A 198 15.84 -3.18 -18.10
CA ALA A 198 15.43 -2.75 -16.76
C ALA A 198 16.30 -3.38 -15.67
N LEU A 199 16.59 -4.68 -15.79
CA LEU A 199 17.45 -5.39 -14.86
C LEU A 199 18.88 -4.86 -14.89
N ALA A 200 19.44 -4.61 -16.08
CA ALA A 200 20.78 -4.05 -16.22
C ALA A 200 20.89 -2.66 -15.57
N LEU A 201 19.85 -1.84 -15.72
CA LEU A 201 19.78 -0.50 -15.14
C LEU A 201 19.72 -0.55 -13.60
N ILE A 202 18.95 -1.49 -13.03
CA ILE A 202 18.91 -1.73 -11.58
C ILE A 202 20.26 -2.25 -11.06
N ALA A 203 20.88 -3.18 -11.78
CA ALA A 203 22.17 -3.77 -11.40
C ALA A 203 23.29 -2.73 -11.41
N ALA A 204 23.33 -1.87 -12.44
CA ALA A 204 24.30 -0.78 -12.53
C ALA A 204 24.16 0.20 -11.36
N ALA A 205 22.92 0.56 -11.00
CA ALA A 205 22.66 1.42 -9.85
C ALA A 205 23.07 0.78 -8.53
N HIS A 206 22.88 -0.55 -8.38
CA HIS A 206 23.31 -1.25 -7.19
C HIS A 206 24.83 -1.33 -7.07
N ALA A 207 25.54 -1.61 -8.18
CA ALA A 207 27.00 -1.62 -8.19
C ALA A 207 27.58 -0.25 -7.80
N ALA A 208 27.03 0.84 -8.34
CA ALA A 208 27.45 2.20 -7.97
C ALA A 208 27.26 2.50 -6.48
N ALA A 209 26.17 2.02 -5.87
CA ALA A 209 25.93 2.22 -4.43
C ALA A 209 26.89 1.42 -3.54
N VAL A 210 27.32 0.23 -3.98
CA VAL A 210 28.31 -0.59 -3.24
C VAL A 210 29.70 0.07 -3.29
N ASP A 211 30.07 0.67 -4.42
CA ASP A 211 31.34 1.39 -4.56
C ASP A 211 31.38 2.68 -3.72
N GLU A 212 30.24 3.34 -3.47
CA GLU A 212 30.15 4.53 -2.61
C GLU A 212 30.25 4.20 -1.10
N ASP A 213 29.74 3.05 -0.66
CA ASP A 213 29.86 2.58 0.74
C ASP A 213 31.26 2.02 1.06
N ALA A 214 32.02 1.61 0.04
CA ALA A 214 33.44 1.27 0.13
C ALA A 214 34.30 2.55 0.09
N GLY A 215 34.25 3.36 1.15
CA GLY A 215 35.14 4.51 1.33
C GLY A 215 36.63 4.16 1.18
N PRO A 216 37.52 5.14 0.92
CA PRO A 216 38.92 4.88 0.62
C PRO A 216 39.55 4.08 1.75
N ALA A 217 40.22 2.97 1.41
CA ALA A 217 41.05 2.26 2.37
C ALA A 217 42.08 3.24 2.93
N ASP A 218 42.06 3.46 4.25
CA ASP A 218 43.14 4.14 4.96
C ASP A 218 44.39 3.25 4.83
N ASP A 219 45.17 3.48 3.77
CA ASP A 219 46.58 3.04 3.69
C ASP A 219 47.38 3.88 4.69
N GLU A 220 47.27 3.54 5.97
CA GLU A 220 48.18 4.03 7.00
C GLU A 220 49.50 3.24 6.86
N PRO A 221 50.65 3.88 6.61
CA PRO A 221 51.92 3.18 6.52
C PRO A 221 52.31 2.65 7.91
N ALA A 222 52.50 1.33 8.00
CA ALA A 222 52.94 0.67 9.24
C ALA A 222 54.22 1.32 9.80
N PRO A 223 54.32 1.53 11.12
CA PRO A 223 55.57 1.99 11.71
C PRO A 223 56.60 0.85 11.66
N ALA A 224 57.81 1.20 11.25
CA ALA A 224 58.99 0.33 11.36
C ALA A 224 59.30 0.11 12.84
N ASP A 225 59.26 -1.15 13.28
CA ASP A 225 59.81 -1.57 14.57
C ASP A 225 61.06 -2.40 14.32
N ASP A 226 62.20 -1.79 14.61
CA ASP A 226 63.52 -2.40 14.60
C ASP A 226 63.69 -3.21 15.90
N ASN A 227 63.63 -4.54 15.82
CA ASN A 227 64.46 -5.44 16.65
C ASN A 227 64.33 -6.92 16.23
N GLU A 228 65.42 -7.47 15.71
CA GLU A 228 65.80 -8.90 15.70
C GLU A 228 67.14 -9.03 16.47
N PRO A 229 67.66 -10.22 16.87
CA PRO A 229 67.31 -11.61 16.50
C PRO A 229 67.18 -12.53 17.78
N ALA A 230 67.06 -13.86 17.83
CA ALA A 230 67.47 -14.98 16.98
C ALA A 230 66.78 -16.30 17.42
N ASP A 231 66.76 -17.29 16.52
CA ASP A 231 66.77 -18.76 16.69
C ASP A 231 65.70 -19.45 17.56
N ASP A 232 64.87 -20.33 16.96
CA ASP A 232 65.29 -21.68 16.54
C ASP A 232 64.07 -22.44 15.96
N GLN A 233 64.17 -22.97 14.74
CA GLN A 233 63.33 -24.08 14.26
C GLN A 233 64.26 -25.23 13.87
N PRO A 234 63.84 -26.49 14.13
CA PRO A 234 63.35 -27.25 12.98
C PRO A 234 62.11 -28.14 13.26
N GLN A 235 61.26 -28.20 12.23
CA GLN A 235 60.20 -29.19 11.94
C GLN A 235 60.80 -30.62 11.71
N PRO A 236 60.10 -31.72 11.29
CA PRO A 236 58.76 -31.86 10.68
C PRO A 236 57.97 -33.17 10.95
N VAL A 237 56.72 -33.29 10.46
CA VAL A 237 56.24 -34.50 9.72
C VAL A 237 54.95 -34.26 8.90
N ASP A 238 55.16 -34.29 7.58
CA ASP A 238 54.39 -34.81 6.43
C ASP A 238 52.85 -35.07 6.43
N ARG A 239 52.18 -34.29 5.54
CA ARG A 239 51.39 -34.66 4.32
C ARG A 239 50.10 -35.51 4.42
N PRO A 240 49.17 -35.45 3.42
CA PRO A 240 49.35 -34.98 2.03
C PRO A 240 48.30 -33.99 1.47
N ALA A 241 48.65 -33.46 0.30
CA ALA A 241 47.86 -32.61 -0.58
C ALA A 241 46.83 -33.41 -1.40
N ASP A 242 45.70 -32.79 -1.78
CA ASP A 242 45.34 -32.75 -3.20
C ASP A 242 44.24 -31.73 -3.57
N GLN A 243 44.48 -31.10 -4.73
CA GLN A 243 43.54 -30.63 -5.76
C GLN A 243 42.47 -29.55 -5.48
N SER A 244 42.77 -28.35 -6.01
CA SER A 244 41.98 -27.67 -7.05
C SER A 244 40.46 -27.73 -6.89
N SER A 245 39.89 -26.65 -6.37
CA SER A 245 38.52 -26.27 -6.69
C SER A 245 38.50 -24.75 -6.89
N ALA A 246 38.52 -24.34 -8.16
CA ALA A 246 38.02 -23.03 -8.55
C ALA A 246 36.64 -22.82 -7.92
N PRO A 247 36.30 -21.63 -7.41
CA PRO A 247 34.95 -21.40 -6.95
C PRO A 247 34.04 -21.55 -8.16
N ALA A 248 33.20 -22.58 -8.12
CA ALA A 248 32.13 -22.77 -9.06
C ALA A 248 31.34 -21.47 -9.10
N SER A 249 31.37 -20.80 -10.25
CA SER A 249 30.45 -19.74 -10.61
C SER A 249 29.05 -20.32 -10.50
N GLN A 250 28.43 -20.17 -9.33
CA GLN A 250 27.01 -20.33 -9.19
C GLN A 250 26.41 -19.28 -10.12
N SER A 251 25.86 -19.75 -11.23
CA SER A 251 24.89 -19.01 -12.02
C SER A 251 23.68 -18.74 -11.13
N GLY A 252 23.82 -17.78 -10.23
CA GLY A 252 22.73 -17.20 -9.47
C GLY A 252 21.82 -16.56 -10.49
N GLY A 253 20.67 -17.19 -10.74
CA GLY A 253 19.63 -16.63 -11.59
C GLY A 253 19.44 -15.17 -11.19
N SER A 254 19.55 -14.29 -12.19
CA SER A 254 19.55 -12.84 -12.05
C SER A 254 18.32 -12.38 -11.26
N ARG A 255 18.44 -12.35 -9.93
CA ARG A 255 17.42 -11.81 -9.05
C ARG A 255 17.61 -10.32 -9.10
N TRP A 256 16.51 -9.64 -9.35
CA TRP A 256 16.43 -8.20 -9.21
C TRP A 256 17.01 -7.83 -7.85
N ALA A 257 17.93 -6.86 -7.85
CA ALA A 257 18.52 -6.40 -6.59
C ALA A 257 17.39 -6.05 -5.61
N PRO A 258 17.51 -6.41 -4.32
CA PRO A 258 16.45 -6.17 -3.35
C PRO A 258 16.03 -4.69 -3.38
N VAL A 259 14.73 -4.46 -3.38
CA VAL A 259 14.16 -3.11 -3.25
C VAL A 259 13.74 -2.95 -1.80
N THR A 260 14.37 -2.00 -1.12
CA THR A 260 13.96 -1.62 0.24
C THR A 260 12.75 -0.70 0.12
N THR A 261 11.56 -1.22 0.43
CA THR A 261 10.33 -0.42 0.55
C THR A 261 9.88 -0.40 2.00
N VAL A 262 9.51 0.78 2.50
CA VAL A 262 8.90 0.91 3.84
C VAL A 262 7.39 0.73 3.68
N LEU A 263 6.87 -0.32 4.33
CA LEU A 263 5.43 -0.62 4.34
C LEU A 263 4.86 -0.31 5.71
N HIS A 264 3.77 0.46 5.73
CA HIS A 264 3.03 0.79 6.95
C HIS A 264 1.81 -0.12 7.04
N LEU A 265 1.94 -1.21 7.79
CA LEU A 265 0.87 -2.16 8.08
C LEU A 265 0.22 -1.83 9.42
N HIS A 266 -1.08 -1.53 9.38
CA HIS A 266 -1.90 -1.28 10.55
C HIS A 266 -2.66 -2.55 10.91
N LEU A 267 -2.44 -3.05 12.13
CA LEU A 267 -3.13 -4.21 12.68
C LEU A 267 -3.97 -3.77 13.88
N SER A 268 -5.25 -4.16 13.90
CA SER A 268 -6.09 -3.97 15.09
C SER A 268 -5.66 -4.92 16.21
N GLU A 269 -6.11 -4.64 17.43
CA GLU A 269 -5.92 -5.56 18.56
C GLU A 269 -6.50 -6.94 18.25
N ASP A 270 -7.71 -6.99 17.68
CA ASP A 270 -8.36 -8.23 17.27
C ASP A 270 -7.52 -9.02 16.25
N ALA A 271 -6.89 -8.33 15.29
CA ALA A 271 -6.02 -8.96 14.30
C ALA A 271 -4.75 -9.54 14.95
N LEU A 272 -4.19 -8.87 15.96
CA LEU A 272 -3.06 -9.39 16.73
C LEU A 272 -3.46 -10.60 17.59
N GLN A 273 -4.64 -10.57 18.21
CA GLN A 273 -5.17 -11.69 18.97
C GLN A 273 -5.44 -12.90 18.07
N ALA A 274 -5.98 -12.69 16.87
CA ALA A 274 -6.18 -13.73 15.87
C ALA A 274 -4.86 -14.38 15.43
N LEU A 275 -3.81 -13.58 15.18
CA LEU A 275 -2.46 -14.09 14.90
C LEU A 275 -1.89 -14.92 16.07
N ALA A 276 -2.06 -14.44 17.30
CA ALA A 276 -1.58 -15.15 18.49
C ALA A 276 -2.31 -16.48 18.69
N HIS A 277 -3.63 -16.49 18.50
CA HIS A 277 -4.46 -17.70 18.59
C HIS A 277 -4.07 -18.74 17.54
N ALA A 278 -3.96 -18.30 16.27
CA ALA A 278 -3.54 -19.14 15.16
C ALA A 278 -2.16 -19.77 15.39
N LYS A 279 -1.19 -18.97 15.89
CA LYS A 279 0.15 -19.46 16.23
C LYS A 279 0.12 -20.51 17.36
N ALA A 280 -0.77 -20.36 18.34
CA ALA A 280 -0.87 -21.28 19.47
C ALA A 280 -1.55 -22.61 19.09
N HIS A 281 -2.54 -22.59 18.18
CA HIS A 281 -3.36 -23.75 17.84
C HIS A 281 -2.99 -24.40 16.50
N GLY A 282 -2.12 -23.77 15.71
CA GLY A 282 -1.73 -24.25 14.37
C GLY A 282 -2.76 -23.96 13.29
N ASP A 283 -3.72 -23.06 13.56
CA ASP A 283 -4.77 -22.67 12.62
C ASP A 283 -4.32 -21.54 11.67
N HIS A 284 -5.11 -21.28 10.63
CA HIS A 284 -4.92 -20.10 9.81
C HIS A 284 -5.45 -18.84 10.53
N PRO A 285 -4.70 -17.72 10.51
CA PRO A 285 -5.15 -16.50 11.15
C PRO A 285 -6.31 -15.87 10.37
N ALA A 286 -7.50 -15.89 10.98
CA ALA A 286 -8.68 -15.19 10.46
C ALA A 286 -8.70 -13.75 10.99
N GLY A 287 -8.48 -12.78 10.10
CA GLY A 287 -8.51 -11.36 10.45
C GLY A 287 -8.09 -10.48 9.29
N VAL A 288 -8.18 -9.16 9.51
CA VAL A 288 -7.91 -8.14 8.50
C VAL A 288 -6.94 -7.09 9.05
N GLY A 289 -5.94 -6.74 8.25
CA GLY A 289 -5.07 -5.58 8.44
C GLY A 289 -5.31 -4.52 7.38
N ARG A 290 -4.71 -3.34 7.53
CA ARG A 290 -4.73 -2.27 6.53
C ARG A 290 -3.32 -1.91 6.10
N LEU A 291 -3.05 -1.99 4.82
CA LEU A 291 -1.80 -1.51 4.24
C LEU A 291 -2.02 -0.11 3.67
N GLU A 292 -1.21 0.86 4.10
CA GLU A 292 -1.31 2.22 3.57
C GLU A 292 -1.14 2.25 2.04
N GLY A 293 -2.02 3.00 1.36
CA GLY A 293 -2.03 3.09 -0.11
C GLY A 293 -2.69 1.92 -0.84
N HIS A 294 -2.87 0.77 -0.17
CA HIS A 294 -3.38 -0.46 -0.79
C HIS A 294 -4.70 -0.97 -0.18
N GLY A 295 -5.17 -0.39 0.92
CA GLY A 295 -6.46 -0.70 1.52
C GLY A 295 -6.41 -1.90 2.47
N PRO A 296 -7.58 -2.52 2.75
CA PRO A 296 -7.65 -3.68 3.63
C PRO A 296 -7.09 -4.95 2.98
N LEU A 297 -6.45 -5.78 3.79
CA LEU A 297 -5.83 -7.04 3.42
C LEU A 297 -6.17 -8.11 4.46
N SER A 298 -6.35 -9.35 4.03
CA SER A 298 -6.47 -10.46 4.97
C SER A 298 -5.14 -10.73 5.67
N LEU A 299 -5.17 -11.29 6.88
CA LEU A 299 -3.93 -11.66 7.59
C LEU A 299 -3.04 -12.64 6.80
N PRO A 300 -3.56 -13.64 6.08
CA PRO A 300 -2.75 -14.48 5.19
C PRO A 300 -2.05 -13.69 4.09
N GLU A 301 -2.74 -12.76 3.43
CA GLU A 301 -2.13 -11.89 2.39
C GLU A 301 -1.05 -10.97 2.98
N ALA A 302 -1.28 -10.44 4.19
CA ALA A 302 -0.28 -9.64 4.90
C ALA A 302 0.97 -10.48 5.22
N LEU A 303 0.81 -11.73 5.67
CA LEU A 303 1.92 -12.63 5.94
C LEU A 303 2.67 -13.03 4.66
N GLU A 304 1.97 -13.28 3.55
CA GLU A 304 2.59 -13.55 2.25
C GLU A 304 3.46 -12.38 1.80
N LEU A 305 2.97 -11.15 1.95
CA LEU A 305 3.73 -9.93 1.65
C LEU A 305 4.99 -9.80 2.53
N LEU A 306 4.91 -10.17 3.81
CA LEU A 306 6.06 -10.14 4.72
C LEU A 306 7.10 -11.24 4.40
N GLN A 307 6.68 -12.40 3.88
CA GLN A 307 7.61 -13.49 3.51
C GLN A 307 8.50 -13.15 2.31
N LEU A 308 8.07 -12.21 1.46
CA LEU A 308 8.81 -11.80 0.27
C LEU A 308 9.87 -10.71 0.55
N SER A 309 9.95 -10.20 1.79
CA SER A 309 10.78 -9.05 2.14
C SER A 309 11.63 -9.31 3.38
N GLN A 310 12.82 -8.71 3.44
CA GLN A 310 13.55 -8.62 4.71
C GLN A 310 12.83 -7.60 5.60
N VAL A 311 12.14 -8.08 6.63
CA VAL A 311 11.32 -7.23 7.51
C VAL A 311 12.18 -6.61 8.61
N VAL A 312 12.24 -5.29 8.66
CA VAL A 312 12.80 -4.54 9.80
C VAL A 312 11.64 -3.95 10.60
N ILE A 313 11.38 -4.51 11.79
CA ILE A 313 10.40 -3.98 12.72
C ILE A 313 11.01 -2.76 13.40
N ARG A 314 10.41 -1.58 13.19
CA ARG A 314 10.80 -0.36 13.91
C ARG A 314 9.98 -0.24 15.21
N PRO A 315 10.62 0.05 16.36
CA PRO A 315 9.89 0.28 17.60
C PRO A 315 9.00 1.51 17.49
N VAL A 316 7.90 1.52 18.25
CA VAL A 316 6.98 2.67 18.34
C VAL A 316 7.79 3.88 18.81
N LEU A 317 7.84 4.91 17.97
CA LEU A 317 8.50 6.16 18.31
C LEU A 317 7.71 6.88 19.40
N ASP A 318 8.36 7.27 20.49
CA ASP A 318 7.78 8.23 21.44
C ASP A 318 7.89 9.64 20.83
N PRO A 319 6.75 10.26 20.44
CA PRO A 319 6.77 11.57 19.81
C PRO A 319 7.28 12.67 20.75
N TRP A 320 7.26 12.42 22.06
CA TRP A 320 7.67 13.38 23.08
C TRP A 320 9.15 13.29 23.44
N ALA A 321 9.80 12.15 23.15
CA ALA A 321 11.23 11.93 23.33
C ALA A 321 12.06 12.25 22.06
N THR A 322 11.41 12.61 20.96
CA THR A 322 12.09 12.87 19.68
C THR A 322 12.91 14.16 19.76
N ALA A 323 14.22 14.04 19.55
CA ALA A 323 15.15 15.17 19.55
C ALA A 323 14.78 16.19 18.46
N PRO A 324 14.85 17.49 18.75
CA PRO A 324 14.57 18.52 17.77
C PRO A 324 15.69 18.59 16.72
N VAL A 325 15.35 19.01 15.49
CA VAL A 325 16.28 19.04 14.36
C VAL A 325 16.46 20.49 13.91
N ASP A 326 17.71 20.90 13.68
CA ASP A 326 18.07 22.26 13.21
C ASP A 326 18.11 22.37 11.68
N SER A 327 17.56 21.40 10.96
CA SER A 327 17.43 21.44 9.50
C SER A 327 16.07 22.02 9.10
N TYR A 328 16.01 22.63 7.92
CA TYR A 328 14.75 23.13 7.35
C TYR A 328 13.82 21.98 6.92
N ALA A 329 14.37 20.79 6.65
CA ALA A 329 13.63 19.65 6.12
C ALA A 329 13.13 18.73 7.25
N PHE A 330 11.81 18.54 7.34
CA PHE A 330 11.17 17.52 8.17
C PHE A 330 11.47 16.12 7.61
N THR A 331 12.60 15.52 7.96
CA THR A 331 12.99 14.17 7.53
C THR A 331 13.14 13.20 8.70
N GLY A 332 13.09 11.90 8.40
CA GLY A 332 13.37 10.84 9.36
C GLY A 332 12.41 10.80 10.55
N ASN A 333 12.95 10.60 11.75
CA ASN A 333 12.19 10.37 12.98
C ASN A 333 11.24 11.52 13.36
N LEU A 334 11.58 12.77 12.99
CA LEU A 334 10.75 13.94 13.31
C LEU A 334 9.42 13.93 12.55
N ARG A 335 9.47 13.51 11.28
CA ARG A 335 8.28 13.34 10.45
C ARG A 335 7.37 12.26 10.99
N GLU A 336 7.94 11.10 11.29
CA GLU A 336 7.21 9.97 11.86
C GLU A 336 6.60 10.32 13.23
N ALA A 337 7.31 11.07 14.07
CA ALA A 337 6.77 11.57 15.34
C ALA A 337 5.57 12.52 15.16
N VAL A 338 5.59 13.40 14.17
CA VAL A 338 4.45 14.28 13.86
C VAL A 338 3.25 13.48 13.39
N LEU A 339 3.45 12.51 12.50
CA LEU A 339 2.37 11.66 11.98
C LEU A 339 1.82 10.71 13.06
N ALA A 340 2.67 10.18 13.94
CA ALA A 340 2.21 9.39 15.07
C ALA A 340 1.35 10.21 16.04
N ARG A 341 1.67 11.50 16.24
CA ARG A 341 0.90 12.39 17.11
C ARG A 341 -0.39 12.90 16.47
N VAL A 342 -0.36 13.13 15.16
CA VAL A 342 -1.48 13.63 14.37
C VAL A 342 -1.60 12.74 13.15
N PRO A 343 -2.32 11.62 13.24
CA PRO A 343 -2.35 10.62 12.17
C PRO A 343 -3.24 11.01 10.99
N ALA A 344 -3.99 12.10 11.10
CA ALA A 344 -4.92 12.56 10.09
C ALA A 344 -4.59 13.97 9.61
N ASP A 345 -4.98 14.24 8.37
CA ASP A 345 -5.00 15.59 7.79
C ASP A 345 -5.72 16.55 8.73
N CYS A 346 -5.11 17.71 8.98
CA CYS A 346 -5.68 18.75 9.82
C CYS A 346 -6.63 19.71 9.10
N TYR A 347 -6.73 19.62 7.76
CA TYR A 347 -7.70 20.41 6.99
C TYR A 347 -9.15 20.00 7.34
N PRO A 348 -10.10 20.95 7.47
CA PRO A 348 -11.51 20.61 7.66
C PRO A 348 -12.01 19.69 6.54
N TYR A 349 -12.55 18.52 6.89
CA TYR A 349 -12.96 17.47 5.94
C TYR A 349 -11.81 16.72 5.23
N GLY A 350 -10.56 16.97 5.62
CA GLY A 350 -9.42 16.18 5.18
C GLY A 350 -9.55 14.73 5.63
N VAL A 351 -9.40 13.80 4.68
CA VAL A 351 -9.59 12.36 4.93
C VAL A 351 -8.29 11.57 4.93
N ASN A 352 -7.20 12.20 4.49
CA ASN A 352 -5.91 11.55 4.33
C ASN A 352 -5.32 11.15 5.69
N THR A 353 -4.79 9.93 5.78
CA THR A 353 -4.05 9.38 6.93
C THR A 353 -2.71 8.78 6.52
N THR A 354 -2.34 8.93 5.26
CA THR A 354 -1.15 8.29 4.71
C THR A 354 0.10 9.08 5.03
N HIS A 355 1.23 8.39 5.02
CA HIS A 355 2.56 9.02 5.06
C HIS A 355 2.89 9.82 3.79
N ALA A 356 1.96 10.06 2.86
CA ALA A 356 2.16 10.95 1.71
C ALA A 356 1.79 12.43 1.99
N MET A 357 1.24 12.74 3.17
CA MET A 357 0.90 14.12 3.56
C MET A 357 2.14 14.99 3.71
N ASP A 358 2.00 16.26 3.34
CA ASP A 358 3.02 17.27 3.62
C ASP A 358 2.90 17.69 5.09
N ILE A 359 4.00 18.11 5.70
CA ILE A 359 4.00 18.63 7.07
C ILE A 359 4.21 20.13 6.98
N ASP A 360 3.24 20.89 7.50
CA ASP A 360 3.32 22.35 7.54
C ASP A 360 3.22 22.88 8.97
N HIS A 361 3.70 24.09 9.16
CA HIS A 361 3.67 24.80 10.42
C HIS A 361 2.28 25.40 10.65
N THR A 362 1.67 25.08 11.80
CA THR A 362 0.38 25.71 12.20
C THR A 362 0.53 27.15 12.71
N ARG A 363 1.75 27.59 12.95
CA ARG A 363 2.09 28.97 13.29
C ARG A 363 3.08 29.48 12.27
N ALA A 364 2.85 30.68 11.78
CA ALA A 364 3.78 31.34 10.85
C ALA A 364 5.21 31.33 11.41
N TYR A 365 6.16 31.16 10.50
CA TYR A 365 7.59 31.11 10.83
C TYR A 365 8.06 32.40 11.51
N ASP A 366 8.77 32.25 12.63
CA ASP A 366 9.41 33.34 13.37
C ASP A 366 10.93 33.26 13.13
N PRO A 367 11.59 34.30 12.58
CA PRO A 367 13.00 34.28 12.22
C PRO A 367 13.99 34.27 13.40
N ALA A 368 13.52 34.33 14.66
CA ALA A 368 14.37 34.10 15.83
C ALA A 368 14.86 32.61 15.87
N PRO A 369 16.02 32.30 16.48
CA PRO A 369 16.60 30.96 16.38
C PRO A 369 15.72 29.96 17.13
N THR A 370 14.86 29.27 16.40
CA THR A 370 14.05 28.18 16.95
C THR A 370 14.26 26.92 16.12
N THR A 371 14.79 25.91 16.81
CA THR A 371 14.92 24.51 16.42
C THR A 371 13.55 23.97 15.94
N GLN A 372 13.52 23.11 14.92
CA GLN A 372 12.26 22.45 14.53
C GLN A 372 11.83 21.48 15.64
N VAL A 373 10.56 21.57 16.05
CA VAL A 373 9.99 20.73 17.11
C VAL A 373 8.68 20.08 16.66
N VAL A 374 8.44 18.84 17.11
CA VAL A 374 7.22 18.06 16.86
C VAL A 374 5.93 18.85 17.17
N ARG A 375 5.97 19.79 18.12
CA ARG A 375 4.79 20.58 18.54
C ARG A 375 4.25 21.55 17.48
N ARG A 376 5.04 21.95 16.48
CA ARG A 376 4.62 22.99 15.52
C ARG A 376 4.13 22.45 14.18
N GLY A 377 4.56 21.24 13.80
CA GLY A 377 4.16 20.60 12.55
C GLY A 377 2.77 19.95 12.62
N ARG A 378 2.00 20.04 11.53
CA ARG A 378 0.79 19.26 11.28
C ARG A 378 0.80 18.67 9.87
N PRO A 379 0.25 17.47 9.67
CA PRO A 379 0.05 16.93 8.34
C PRO A 379 -1.08 17.66 7.60
N VAL A 380 -0.85 17.93 6.32
CA VAL A 380 -1.79 18.57 5.40
C VAL A 380 -1.70 17.86 4.05
N SER A 381 -2.83 17.65 3.38
CA SER A 381 -2.81 17.16 2.00
C SER A 381 -2.27 18.20 1.01
N ARG A 382 -1.68 17.75 -0.10
CA ARG A 382 -1.07 18.62 -1.13
C ARG A 382 -2.06 19.52 -1.86
N THR A 383 -3.34 19.14 -1.91
CA THR A 383 -4.39 19.85 -2.64
C THR A 383 -4.84 21.16 -1.96
N PRO A 384 -5.02 21.23 -0.62
CA PRO A 384 -5.29 22.47 0.10
C PRO A 384 -4.04 23.33 0.41
N ALA A 385 -2.82 22.84 0.14
CA ALA A 385 -1.57 23.56 0.42
C ALA A 385 -1.17 24.61 -0.65
N ARG A 386 -2.07 24.94 -1.59
CA ARG A 386 -1.85 25.96 -2.64
C ARG A 386 -2.72 27.19 -2.46
#